data_AF-A0A9P7MV42-F1
#
_entry.id   AF-A0A9P7MV42-F1
#
_cell.length_a   1.000
_cell.length_b   1.000
_cell.length_c   1.000
_cell.angle_alpha   90.00
_cell.angle_beta   90.00
_cell.angle_gamma   90.00
#
_symmetry.space_group_name_H-M   'P 1'
#
loop_
_entity.id
_entity.type
_entity.pdbx_description
1 polymer ?
#
loop_
_entity_poly.entity_id
_entity_poly.type
_entity_poly.pdbx_seq_one_letter_code
_entity_poly.pdbx_strand_id
1 'polypeptide(L)'
;MEDGTPGVSTKGIHVNLGNKRTLTLSLADRSLKLYEPNSKNRLRSACKSITTDSCGRRAIPLYNVLWLESSNRKLVIDYAAQPSETAVAHETWAFDLATEPAPQSSELEEFISEVLAQAYHGSQLQRRAYVLINPQSGPGGALRKWKRDVLPLFQAARMVLEVVTLKRGGEAADIAEKMDLEKYDTIVACSGDGTPHEIFNGLAKRPDAARALSQMPVSMIPCGSGNAMSCNLYGTHRAALAALAIIKGRVIPLDLISITQGNRRYVSFLSQSLGIVAESDLGTEHLRWMGGSRFEVGVLMRIFRRRCYPCDLAVKVEIANKEDIKAYYRRNTSERMAQETQEQEKPILNGATDVNSNGLPPLKYGTVQDALPDGWELVKHDKIGNFYCGNMAYMASDANFFPAALASDGCMDLVTINGDLSPITATKLLFSVEKGKFFGNAHVQYKKISAYRIIPRDQPDGFISIDGERVPFEPFQAEIHQSLGRVISKRGVYEASGPST
;
A
#
# COMPACT_ATOMS: atom_id res chain seq x y z
N MET A 1 -37.58 7.26 44.49
CA MET A 1 -37.17 6.19 43.57
C MET A 1 -37.53 6.68 42.18
N GLU A 2 -36.82 7.63 41.58
CA GLU A 2 -35.42 7.52 41.12
C GLU A 2 -35.13 6.12 40.58
N ASP A 3 -35.27 5.98 39.27
CA ASP A 3 -34.44 5.06 38.50
C ASP A 3 -33.94 5.81 37.25
N GLY A 4 -32.68 6.21 37.33
CA GLY A 4 -31.97 6.99 36.34
C GLY A 4 -31.37 6.05 35.29
N THR A 5 -31.88 6.14 34.07
CA THR A 5 -31.14 5.67 32.90
C THR A 5 -30.21 6.79 32.42
N PRO A 6 -28.90 6.54 32.24
CA PRO A 6 -27.99 7.57 31.75
C PRO A 6 -28.23 7.74 30.25
N GLY A 7 -29.06 8.72 29.89
CA GLY A 7 -29.11 9.23 28.52
C GLY A 7 -27.77 9.84 28.17
N VAL A 8 -26.94 9.11 27.42
CA VAL A 8 -25.78 9.69 26.75
C VAL A 8 -26.32 10.67 25.71
N SER A 9 -26.44 11.93 26.10
CA SER A 9 -26.70 13.04 25.18
C SER A 9 -25.49 13.17 24.26
N THR A 10 -25.53 12.51 23.11
CA THR A 10 -24.61 12.80 22.01
C THR A 10 -25.01 14.14 21.40
N LYS A 11 -24.54 15.24 21.99
CA LYS A 11 -24.62 16.57 21.37
C LYS A 11 -23.89 16.52 20.02
N GLY A 12 -24.62 16.28 18.94
CA GLY A 12 -24.09 16.43 17.58
C GLY A 12 -23.71 17.89 17.35
N ILE A 13 -22.45 18.13 16.97
CA ILE A 13 -21.99 19.45 16.58
C ILE A 13 -22.66 19.78 15.25
N HIS A 14 -23.33 20.93 15.18
CA HIS A 14 -24.16 21.30 14.05
C HIS A 14 -24.03 22.79 13.74
N VAL A 15 -24.21 23.12 12.47
CA VAL A 15 -24.22 24.50 11.97
C VAL A 15 -25.51 24.75 11.21
N ASN A 16 -26.13 25.88 11.49
CA ASN A 16 -27.29 26.37 10.75
C ASN A 16 -26.82 27.08 9.47
N LEU A 17 -27.31 26.61 8.32
CA LEU A 17 -26.97 27.15 6.99
C LEU A 17 -28.04 28.13 6.47
N GLY A 18 -29.03 28.49 7.29
CA GLY A 18 -30.18 29.30 6.87
C GLY A 18 -31.22 28.49 6.10
N ASN A 19 -32.38 29.09 5.82
CA ASN A 19 -33.50 28.42 5.11
C ASN A 19 -33.94 27.09 5.74
N LYS A 20 -33.82 26.96 7.07
CA LYS A 20 -34.08 25.74 7.85
C LYS A 20 -33.18 24.55 7.46
N ARG A 21 -32.03 24.82 6.83
CA ARG A 21 -31.02 23.81 6.51
C ARG A 21 -30.02 23.70 7.63
N THR A 22 -29.67 22.47 7.97
CA THR A 22 -28.71 22.19 9.04
C THR A 22 -27.69 21.19 8.57
N LEU A 23 -26.42 21.45 8.87
CA LEU A 23 -25.34 20.50 8.70
C LEU A 23 -24.98 19.93 10.06
N THR A 24 -24.87 18.62 10.17
CA THR A 24 -24.61 17.92 11.44
C THR A 24 -23.49 16.91 11.26
N LEU A 25 -22.48 16.99 12.13
CA LEU A 25 -21.48 15.96 12.28
C LEU A 25 -22.07 14.81 13.11
N SER A 26 -22.29 13.64 12.49
CA SER A 26 -22.70 12.42 13.20
C SER A 26 -21.49 11.51 13.41
N LEU A 27 -21.02 11.42 14.66
CA LEU A 27 -19.95 10.49 15.04
C LEU A 27 -20.42 9.04 15.01
N ALA A 28 -21.67 8.78 15.41
CA ALA A 28 -22.26 7.44 15.41
C ALA A 28 -22.31 6.82 14.00
N ASP A 29 -22.69 7.63 13.00
CA ASP A 29 -22.76 7.19 11.61
C ASP A 29 -21.48 7.47 10.81
N ARG A 30 -20.46 8.03 11.46
CA ARG A 30 -19.23 8.56 10.85
C ARG A 30 -19.51 9.32 9.53
N SER A 31 -20.47 10.24 9.57
CA SER A 31 -20.89 11.01 8.39
C SER A 31 -21.24 12.45 8.70
N LEU A 32 -21.09 13.29 7.68
CA LEU A 32 -21.54 14.67 7.65
C LEU A 32 -22.92 14.71 6.98
N LYS A 33 -23.95 15.05 7.76
CA LYS A 33 -25.35 14.99 7.34
C LYS A 33 -25.90 16.37 7.06
N LEU A 34 -26.48 16.54 5.88
CA LEU A 34 -27.23 17.72 5.47
C LEU A 34 -28.73 17.42 5.60
N TYR A 35 -29.43 18.25 6.37
CA TYR A 35 -30.89 18.30 6.41
C TYR A 35 -31.39 19.51 5.64
N GLU A 36 -32.34 19.30 4.72
CA GLU A 36 -33.04 20.37 4.00
C GLU A 36 -34.55 20.10 3.92
N PRO A 37 -35.40 20.94 4.53
CA PRO A 37 -36.84 20.80 4.39
C PRO A 37 -37.32 21.26 3.01
N ASN A 38 -38.16 20.44 2.35
CA ASN A 38 -38.79 20.70 1.05
C ASN A 38 -37.81 20.93 -0.13
N SER A 39 -36.95 19.95 -0.41
CA SER A 39 -36.13 19.90 -1.64
C SER A 39 -37.00 19.80 -2.91
N LYS A 40 -37.57 20.92 -3.39
CA LYS A 40 -38.16 21.01 -4.74
C LYS A 40 -37.08 21.14 -5.83
N ASN A 41 -35.89 21.59 -5.47
CA ASN A 41 -34.72 21.63 -6.36
C ASN A 41 -33.82 20.43 -6.09
N ARG A 42 -33.92 19.39 -6.93
CA ARG A 42 -32.91 18.34 -7.01
C ARG A 42 -31.57 18.97 -7.42
N LEU A 43 -30.65 19.17 -6.48
CA LEU A 43 -29.23 19.19 -6.82
C LEU A 43 -28.96 17.85 -7.52
N ARG A 44 -28.69 17.89 -8.83
CA ARG A 44 -28.42 16.70 -9.64
C ARG A 44 -27.10 16.08 -9.17
N SER A 45 -27.15 15.24 -8.15
CA SER A 45 -26.06 14.32 -7.85
C SER A 45 -26.33 13.01 -8.59
N ALA A 46 -25.37 12.59 -9.42
CA ALA A 46 -25.37 11.29 -10.06
C ALA A 46 -24.73 10.20 -9.17
N CYS A 47 -24.50 10.49 -7.89
CA CYS A 47 -23.61 9.72 -7.03
C CYS A 47 -24.33 8.78 -6.05
N LYS A 48 -23.86 7.52 -5.96
CA LYS A 48 -24.40 6.47 -5.06
C LYS A 48 -23.98 6.62 -3.59
N SER A 49 -22.97 7.43 -3.28
CA SER A 49 -22.48 7.60 -1.89
C SER A 49 -23.30 8.58 -1.04
N ILE A 50 -24.24 9.30 -1.66
CA ILE A 50 -25.22 10.08 -0.92
C ILE A 50 -26.40 9.16 -0.66
N THR A 51 -26.54 8.68 0.58
CA THR A 51 -27.80 8.07 1.00
C THR A 51 -28.86 9.16 1.08
N THR A 52 -29.84 9.10 0.18
CA THR A 52 -31.06 9.92 0.25
C THR A 52 -32.15 9.11 0.92
N ASP A 53 -32.53 9.48 2.15
CA ASP A 53 -33.78 8.95 2.73
C ASP A 53 -34.99 9.69 2.16
N SER A 54 -36.19 9.12 2.37
CA SER A 54 -37.47 9.66 1.91
C SER A 54 -37.82 11.06 2.48
N CYS A 55 -37.01 11.58 3.41
CA CYS A 55 -37.15 12.89 4.03
C CYS A 55 -36.16 13.95 3.49
N GLY A 56 -35.34 13.64 2.48
CA GLY A 56 -34.43 14.60 1.86
C GLY A 56 -33.12 14.82 2.62
N ARG A 57 -32.76 13.94 3.55
CA ARG A 57 -31.44 13.96 4.21
C ARG A 57 -30.38 13.41 3.27
N ARG A 58 -29.26 14.12 3.15
CA ARG A 58 -28.09 13.71 2.36
C ARG A 58 -26.91 13.55 3.29
N ALA A 59 -26.08 12.53 3.09
CA ALA A 59 -24.92 12.27 3.94
C ALA A 59 -23.65 12.08 3.11
N ILE A 60 -22.53 12.57 3.63
CA ILE A 60 -21.17 12.30 3.13
C ILE A 60 -20.45 11.48 4.21
N PRO A 61 -19.96 10.27 3.91
CA PRO A 61 -19.09 9.55 4.84
C PRO A 61 -17.86 10.41 5.20
N LEU A 62 -17.47 10.46 6.47
CA LEU A 62 -16.34 11.31 6.90
C LEU A 62 -15.03 10.98 6.20
N TYR A 63 -14.82 9.70 5.85
CA TYR A 63 -13.68 9.27 5.03
C TYR A 63 -13.64 9.97 3.66
N ASN A 64 -14.79 10.33 3.10
CA ASN A 64 -14.91 10.96 1.79
C ASN A 64 -14.82 12.49 1.87
N VAL A 65 -14.86 13.09 3.07
CA VAL A 65 -14.68 14.53 3.24
C VAL A 65 -13.20 14.88 2.99
N LEU A 66 -12.94 15.74 2.01
CA LEU A 66 -11.59 16.14 1.61
C LEU A 66 -11.18 17.44 2.29
N TRP A 67 -12.08 18.44 2.28
CA TRP A 67 -11.83 19.75 2.87
C TRP A 67 -13.13 20.48 3.20
N LEU A 68 -13.10 21.29 4.25
CA LEU A 68 -14.15 22.24 4.60
C LEU A 68 -13.49 23.59 4.84
N GLU A 69 -14.08 24.64 4.30
CA GLU A 69 -13.66 26.02 4.59
C GLU A 69 -14.83 26.97 4.52
N SER A 70 -14.72 28.07 5.27
CA SER A 70 -15.62 29.19 5.14
C SER A 70 -14.89 30.42 4.64
N SER A 71 -15.44 31.07 3.62
CA SER A 71 -14.95 32.35 3.09
C SER A 71 -16.11 33.12 2.47
N ASN A 72 -16.11 34.45 2.58
CA ASN A 72 -17.09 35.33 1.95
C ASN A 72 -18.55 34.94 2.21
N ARG A 73 -18.88 34.57 3.45
CA ARG A 73 -20.21 34.07 3.88
C ARG A 73 -20.68 32.81 3.15
N LYS A 74 -19.75 32.03 2.62
CA LYS A 74 -20.02 30.70 2.07
C LYS A 74 -19.32 29.65 2.91
N LEU A 75 -20.00 28.52 3.09
CA LEU A 75 -19.38 27.27 3.54
C LEU A 75 -19.21 26.38 2.32
N VAL A 76 -17.98 25.97 2.07
CA VAL A 76 -17.61 25.08 0.95
C VAL A 76 -17.12 23.76 1.53
N ILE A 77 -17.64 22.67 0.98
CA ILE A 77 -17.32 21.30 1.38
C ILE A 77 -16.88 20.57 0.13
N ASP A 78 -15.59 20.29 0.03
CA ASP A 78 -15.01 19.44 -1.00
C ASP A 78 -15.04 17.98 -0.52
N TYR A 79 -15.58 17.08 -1.35
CA TYR A 79 -15.67 15.66 -1.01
C TYR A 79 -15.41 14.75 -2.21
N ALA A 80 -15.00 13.54 -1.90
CA ALA A 80 -14.81 12.44 -2.82
C ALA A 80 -16.15 11.71 -3.02
N ALA A 81 -16.88 12.08 -4.07
CA ALA A 81 -18.08 11.39 -4.51
C ALA A 81 -17.72 10.00 -5.07
N GLN A 82 -18.45 8.96 -4.67
CA GLN A 82 -18.23 7.60 -5.15
C GLN A 82 -19.44 7.11 -5.99
N PRO A 83 -19.49 7.43 -7.30
CA PRO A 83 -20.60 7.05 -8.17
C PRO A 83 -20.72 5.54 -8.40
N SER A 84 -19.61 4.80 -8.23
CA SER A 84 -19.58 3.33 -8.27
C SER A 84 -18.51 2.80 -7.32
N GLU A 85 -18.49 1.49 -7.07
CA GLU A 85 -17.46 0.84 -6.25
C GLU A 85 -16.03 1.07 -6.78
N THR A 86 -15.88 1.39 -8.07
CA THR A 86 -14.59 1.48 -8.75
C THR A 86 -14.20 2.89 -9.18
N ALA A 87 -15.05 3.90 -8.93
CA ALA A 87 -14.84 5.27 -9.36
C ALA A 87 -15.02 6.25 -8.20
N VAL A 88 -14.12 7.24 -8.15
CA VAL A 88 -14.19 8.38 -7.24
C VAL A 88 -14.00 9.64 -8.07
N ALA A 89 -14.80 10.67 -7.77
CA ALA A 89 -14.70 11.98 -8.39
C ALA A 89 -14.77 13.07 -7.31
N HIS A 90 -14.13 14.21 -7.57
CA HIS A 90 -14.28 15.38 -6.73
C HIS A 90 -15.66 16.02 -7.00
N GLU A 91 -16.38 16.33 -5.94
CA GLU A 91 -17.59 17.15 -5.94
C GLU A 91 -17.53 18.19 -4.82
N THR A 92 -18.33 19.24 -4.96
CA THR A 92 -18.37 20.35 -4.00
C THR A 92 -19.81 20.66 -3.60
N TRP A 93 -20.05 20.79 -2.30
CA TRP A 93 -21.23 21.50 -1.79
C TRP A 93 -20.84 22.92 -1.40
N ALA A 94 -21.65 23.90 -1.80
CA ALA A 94 -21.48 25.29 -1.44
C ALA A 94 -22.80 25.83 -0.88
N PHE A 95 -22.74 26.46 0.29
CA PHE A 95 -23.89 27.00 0.99
C PHE A 95 -23.63 28.46 1.36
N ASP A 96 -24.61 29.33 1.08
CA ASP A 96 -24.62 30.68 1.62
C ASP A 96 -25.02 30.62 3.10
N LEU A 97 -24.23 31.27 3.96
CA LEU A 97 -24.48 31.33 5.39
C LEU A 97 -25.59 32.35 5.69
N ALA A 98 -26.43 32.04 6.69
CA ALA A 98 -27.54 32.89 7.09
C ALA A 98 -27.06 34.28 7.54
N THR A 99 -27.82 35.32 7.19
CA THR A 99 -27.57 36.69 7.65
C THR A 99 -28.09 36.93 9.06
N GLU A 100 -29.20 36.29 9.47
CA GLU A 100 -29.72 36.40 10.84
C GLU A 100 -30.42 35.13 11.38
N PRO A 101 -30.06 34.66 12.59
CA PRO A 101 -28.78 34.94 13.23
C PRO A 101 -27.65 34.28 12.41
N ALA A 102 -26.62 35.05 12.06
CA ALA A 102 -25.42 34.47 11.46
C ALA A 102 -24.77 33.53 12.47
N PRO A 103 -24.27 32.34 12.07
CA PRO A 103 -23.47 31.52 12.96
C PRO A 103 -22.29 32.35 13.47
N GLN A 104 -22.01 32.29 14.78
CA GLN A 104 -20.86 33.00 15.33
C GLN A 104 -19.60 32.47 14.63
N SER A 105 -18.71 33.35 14.18
CA SER A 105 -17.52 32.92 13.41
C SER A 105 -16.70 31.85 14.14
N SER A 106 -16.62 31.93 15.47
CA SER A 106 -15.98 30.93 16.33
C SER A 106 -16.66 29.54 16.30
N GLU A 107 -17.99 29.49 16.32
CA GLU A 107 -18.74 28.22 16.27
C GLU A 107 -18.55 27.51 14.92
N LEU A 108 -18.48 28.28 13.84
CA LEU A 108 -18.26 27.73 12.50
C LEU A 108 -16.82 27.21 12.33
N GLU A 109 -15.83 27.95 12.83
CA GLU A 109 -14.43 27.53 12.82
C GLU A 109 -14.22 26.25 13.66
N GLU A 110 -14.83 26.18 14.85
CA GLU A 110 -14.80 25.00 15.70
C GLU A 110 -15.46 23.79 15.00
N PHE A 111 -16.62 24.01 14.37
CA PHE A 111 -17.28 22.96 13.57
C PHE A 111 -16.39 22.46 12.43
N ILE A 112 -15.79 23.35 11.65
CA ILE A 112 -14.91 22.99 10.53
C ILE A 112 -13.70 22.20 11.05
N SER A 113 -13.06 22.69 12.10
CA SER A 113 -11.91 22.04 12.72
C SER A 113 -12.26 20.62 13.18
N GLU A 114 -13.39 20.45 13.85
CA GLU A 114 -13.82 19.15 14.34
C GLU A 114 -14.19 18.19 13.19
N VAL A 115 -14.90 18.66 12.16
CA VAL A 115 -15.20 17.81 10.99
C VAL A 115 -13.91 17.35 10.33
N LEU A 116 -12.93 18.23 10.15
CA LEU A 116 -11.64 17.89 9.53
C LEU A 116 -10.85 16.90 10.41
N ALA A 117 -10.81 17.12 11.72
CA ALA A 117 -10.16 16.22 12.67
C ALA A 117 -10.75 14.80 12.60
N GLN A 118 -12.09 14.69 12.61
CA GLN A 118 -12.80 13.41 12.52
C GLN A 118 -12.72 12.77 11.14
N ALA A 119 -12.69 13.58 10.08
CA ALA A 119 -12.56 13.11 8.71
C ALA A 119 -11.19 12.50 8.46
N TYR A 120 -10.10 13.14 8.92
CA TYR A 120 -8.74 12.67 8.68
C TYR A 120 -8.27 11.65 9.73
N HIS A 121 -8.83 11.67 10.94
CA HIS A 121 -8.69 10.65 11.96
C HIS A 121 -7.23 10.17 12.12
N GLY A 122 -6.31 11.10 12.39
CA GLY A 122 -4.87 10.84 12.54
C GLY A 122 -4.05 10.86 11.25
N SER A 123 -4.65 11.09 10.07
CA SER A 123 -3.91 11.48 8.86
C SER A 123 -3.55 12.97 8.90
N GLN A 124 -2.42 13.32 8.28
CA GLN A 124 -1.98 14.70 8.15
C GLN A 124 -2.83 15.46 7.11
N LEU A 125 -3.27 16.66 7.49
CA LEU A 125 -3.92 17.62 6.58
C LEU A 125 -2.88 18.27 5.65
N GLN A 126 -3.29 18.64 4.43
CA GLN A 126 -2.48 19.45 3.51
C GLN A 126 -1.06 18.91 3.25
N ARG A 127 -0.89 17.57 3.20
CA ARG A 127 0.42 16.93 2.97
C ARG A 127 1.17 17.54 1.79
N ARG A 128 2.46 17.77 1.99
CA ARG A 128 3.43 18.19 0.97
C ARG A 128 3.92 16.93 0.25
N ALA A 129 3.59 16.78 -1.03
CA ALA A 129 3.91 15.59 -1.81
C ALA A 129 4.87 15.92 -2.97
N TYR A 130 5.95 15.15 -3.07
CA TYR A 130 6.80 15.14 -4.26
C TYR A 130 6.33 14.04 -5.21
N VAL A 131 5.72 14.41 -6.32
CA VAL A 131 5.05 13.49 -7.24
C VAL A 131 5.95 13.19 -8.43
N LEU A 132 6.32 11.93 -8.60
CA LEU A 132 7.11 11.44 -9.72
C LEU A 132 6.22 10.66 -10.69
N ILE A 133 6.03 11.17 -11.90
CA ILE A 133 5.16 10.57 -12.92
C ILE A 133 6.01 9.88 -13.97
N ASN A 134 5.86 8.55 -14.09
CA ASN A 134 6.44 7.81 -15.20
C ASN A 134 5.43 7.75 -16.37
N PRO A 135 5.61 8.53 -17.46
CA PRO A 135 4.64 8.58 -18.55
C PRO A 135 4.56 7.26 -19.34
N GLN A 136 5.62 6.45 -19.31
CA GLN A 136 5.74 5.16 -20.00
C GLN A 136 5.21 3.98 -19.17
N SER A 137 4.72 4.22 -17.95
CA SER A 137 4.18 3.18 -17.09
C SER A 137 2.94 2.48 -17.71
N GLY A 138 2.93 1.15 -17.65
CA GLY A 138 1.82 0.32 -18.15
C GLY A 138 1.63 0.44 -19.67
N PRO A 139 0.39 0.44 -20.19
CA PRO A 139 0.11 0.67 -21.61
C PRO A 139 0.26 2.15 -22.03
N GLY A 140 0.87 2.98 -21.18
CA GLY A 140 0.89 4.44 -21.31
C GLY A 140 -0.33 5.13 -20.68
N GLY A 141 -0.23 6.45 -20.53
CA GLY A 141 -1.34 7.30 -20.06
C GLY A 141 -1.34 7.62 -18.56
N ALA A 142 -0.24 7.39 -17.84
CA ALA A 142 -0.08 7.79 -16.45
C ALA A 142 -0.37 9.29 -16.24
N LEU A 143 0.12 10.16 -17.14
CA LEU A 143 -0.14 11.60 -17.08
C LEU A 143 -1.63 11.95 -17.22
N ARG A 144 -2.37 11.22 -18.07
CA ARG A 144 -3.82 11.39 -18.23
C ARG A 144 -4.57 10.95 -16.97
N LYS A 145 -4.21 9.78 -16.42
CA LYS A 145 -4.77 9.29 -15.14
C LYS A 145 -4.49 10.28 -14.01
N TRP A 146 -3.27 10.76 -13.89
CA TRP A 146 -2.90 11.80 -12.92
C TRP A 146 -3.80 13.03 -13.03
N LYS A 147 -3.88 13.65 -14.21
CA LYS A 147 -4.66 14.88 -14.44
C LYS A 147 -6.16 14.69 -14.20
N ARG A 148 -6.73 13.54 -14.60
CA ARG A 148 -8.18 13.29 -14.54
C ARG A 148 -8.63 12.74 -13.18
N ASP A 149 -7.89 11.79 -12.63
CA ASP A 149 -8.35 10.95 -11.52
C ASP A 149 -7.73 11.34 -10.17
N VAL A 150 -6.55 11.95 -10.16
CA VAL A 150 -5.77 12.16 -8.93
C VAL A 150 -5.63 13.64 -8.57
N LEU A 151 -5.16 14.45 -9.52
CA LEU A 151 -4.91 15.87 -9.29
C LEU A 151 -6.12 16.62 -8.71
N PRO A 152 -7.37 16.42 -9.19
CA PRO A 152 -8.54 17.09 -8.61
C PRO A 152 -8.74 16.74 -7.13
N LEU A 153 -8.53 15.47 -6.74
CA LEU A 153 -8.68 15.03 -5.36
C LEU A 153 -7.57 15.61 -4.46
N PHE A 154 -6.32 15.63 -4.93
CA PHE A 154 -5.19 16.19 -4.18
C PHE A 154 -5.34 17.70 -3.98
N GLN A 155 -5.81 18.42 -5.00
CA GLN A 155 -6.12 19.86 -4.91
C GLN A 155 -7.31 20.14 -3.98
N ALA A 156 -8.37 19.33 -4.08
CA ALA A 156 -9.52 19.41 -3.20
C ALA A 156 -9.13 19.20 -1.73
N ALA A 157 -8.18 18.30 -1.44
CA ALA A 157 -7.59 18.09 -0.11
C ALA A 157 -6.53 19.12 0.31
N ARG A 158 -6.31 20.17 -0.51
CA ARG A 158 -5.33 21.24 -0.28
C ARG A 158 -3.90 20.73 -0.05
N MET A 159 -3.52 19.62 -0.70
CA MET A 159 -2.14 19.14 -0.69
C MET A 159 -1.20 20.10 -1.45
N VAL A 160 0.03 20.25 -0.96
CA VAL A 160 1.07 21.03 -1.63
C VAL A 160 1.86 20.09 -2.53
N LEU A 161 1.83 20.33 -3.84
CA LEU A 161 2.38 19.37 -4.83
C LEU A 161 3.58 19.96 -5.56
N GLU A 162 4.69 19.22 -5.56
CA GLU A 162 5.76 19.39 -6.55
C GLU A 162 5.71 18.21 -7.51
N VAL A 163 5.60 18.45 -8.81
CA VAL A 163 5.34 17.38 -9.80
C VAL A 163 6.46 17.33 -10.83
N VAL A 164 7.08 16.17 -10.97
CA VAL A 164 8.12 15.89 -11.98
C VAL A 164 7.67 14.75 -12.87
N THR A 165 7.81 14.95 -14.19
CA THR A 165 7.62 13.88 -15.17
C THR A 165 8.97 13.26 -15.50
N LEU A 166 9.11 11.97 -15.23
CA LEU A 166 10.32 11.21 -15.50
C LEU A 166 10.51 11.01 -17.00
N LYS A 167 11.76 11.00 -17.42
CA LYS A 167 12.23 10.90 -18.80
C LYS A 167 12.93 9.58 -19.08
N ARG A 168 13.52 8.94 -18.06
CA ARG A 168 14.24 7.66 -18.20
C ARG A 168 14.13 6.78 -16.94
N GLY A 169 14.46 5.50 -17.09
CA GLY A 169 14.67 4.60 -15.96
C GLY A 169 15.83 5.06 -15.07
N GLY A 170 15.72 4.77 -13.77
CA GLY A 170 16.66 5.18 -12.73
C GLY A 170 16.58 6.64 -12.31
N GLU A 171 15.81 7.49 -13.01
CA GLU A 171 15.69 8.91 -12.66
C GLU A 171 14.97 9.11 -11.33
N ALA A 172 14.04 8.23 -10.94
CA ALA A 172 13.40 8.34 -9.63
C ALA A 172 14.38 8.04 -8.50
N ALA A 173 15.32 7.12 -8.72
CA ALA A 173 16.41 6.86 -7.78
C ALA A 173 17.34 8.08 -7.66
N ASP A 174 17.72 8.69 -8.78
CA ASP A 174 18.58 9.89 -8.80
C ASP A 174 17.92 11.08 -8.06
N ILE A 175 16.61 11.25 -8.23
CA ILE A 175 15.83 12.28 -7.54
C ILE A 175 15.74 11.97 -6.03
N ALA A 176 15.39 10.74 -5.66
CA ALA A 176 15.25 10.34 -4.26
C ALA A 176 16.58 10.39 -3.50
N GLU A 177 17.70 10.11 -4.16
CA GLU A 177 19.04 10.25 -3.57
C GLU A 177 19.33 11.72 -3.19
N LYS A 178 18.91 12.68 -4.03
CA LYS A 178 19.26 14.11 -3.89
C LYS A 178 18.17 14.96 -3.24
N MET A 179 17.01 14.40 -2.95
CA MET A 179 15.88 15.19 -2.43
C MET A 179 16.15 15.76 -1.03
N ASP A 180 15.55 16.90 -0.76
CA ASP A 180 15.45 17.44 0.60
C ASP A 180 14.31 16.74 1.34
N LEU A 181 14.66 16.00 2.39
CA LEU A 181 13.72 15.20 3.18
C LEU A 181 12.79 16.07 4.04
N GLU A 182 13.18 17.31 4.36
CA GLU A 182 12.39 18.19 5.24
C GLU A 182 11.29 18.94 4.48
N LYS A 183 11.40 19.01 3.16
CA LYS A 183 10.46 19.73 2.28
C LYS A 183 9.16 18.96 2.02
N TYR A 184 9.18 17.63 2.16
CA TYR A 184 8.05 16.78 1.77
C TYR A 184 7.64 15.84 2.90
N ASP A 185 6.35 15.54 2.95
CA ASP A 185 5.76 14.59 3.89
C ASP A 185 5.58 13.20 3.25
N THR A 186 5.72 13.11 1.92
CA THR A 186 5.65 11.87 1.15
C THR A 186 6.20 12.07 -0.27
N ILE A 187 6.77 11.00 -0.84
CA ILE A 187 7.08 10.90 -2.26
C ILE A 187 6.09 9.95 -2.94
N VAL A 188 5.44 10.40 -4.01
CA VAL A 188 4.34 9.71 -4.68
C VAL A 188 4.75 9.27 -6.08
N ALA A 189 4.90 7.96 -6.28
CA ALA A 189 5.18 7.38 -7.59
C ALA A 189 3.89 7.12 -8.38
N CYS A 190 3.67 7.86 -9.47
CA CYS A 190 2.59 7.60 -10.42
C CYS A 190 3.07 6.64 -11.51
N SER A 191 2.98 5.34 -11.23
CA SER A 191 3.74 4.30 -11.95
C SER A 191 3.25 2.86 -11.66
N GLY A 192 4.02 1.83 -12.03
CA GLY A 192 3.97 0.47 -11.49
C GLY A 192 4.97 0.27 -10.34
N ASP A 193 5.15 -0.96 -9.84
CA ASP A 193 5.99 -1.24 -8.65
C ASP A 193 7.49 -0.88 -8.81
N GLY A 194 8.00 -0.80 -10.05
CA GLY A 194 9.40 -0.47 -10.33
C GLY A 194 9.83 0.96 -9.96
N THR A 195 8.94 1.97 -10.02
CA THR A 195 9.34 3.33 -9.60
C THR A 195 9.41 3.48 -8.08
N PRO A 196 8.50 2.91 -7.25
CA PRO A 196 8.75 2.74 -5.82
C PRO A 196 10.05 1.99 -5.52
N HIS A 197 10.39 0.93 -6.28
CA HIS A 197 11.68 0.24 -6.14
C HIS A 197 12.86 1.20 -6.37
N GLU A 198 12.82 2.00 -7.44
CA GLU A 198 13.84 3.03 -7.71
C GLU A 198 13.93 4.05 -6.57
N ILE A 199 12.79 4.52 -6.04
CA ILE A 199 12.75 5.51 -4.95
C ILE A 199 13.40 4.94 -3.68
N PHE A 200 13.01 3.75 -3.23
CA PHE A 200 13.61 3.11 -2.05
C PHE A 200 15.11 2.93 -2.23
N ASN A 201 15.56 2.55 -3.42
CA ASN A 201 16.99 2.40 -3.70
C ASN A 201 17.73 3.73 -3.82
N GLY A 202 17.09 4.81 -4.28
CA GLY A 202 17.64 6.16 -4.24
C GLY A 202 17.84 6.66 -2.81
N LEU A 203 16.84 6.46 -1.94
CA LEU A 203 16.95 6.75 -0.51
C LEU A 203 18.04 5.91 0.16
N ALA A 204 18.16 4.63 -0.21
CA ALA A 204 19.17 3.70 0.30
C ALA A 204 20.62 4.04 -0.11
N LYS A 205 20.82 4.81 -1.19
CA LYS A 205 22.15 5.27 -1.64
C LYS A 205 22.65 6.49 -0.90
N ARG A 206 21.80 7.16 -0.13
CA ARG A 206 22.17 8.38 0.57
C ARG A 206 23.19 8.11 1.68
N PRO A 207 24.07 9.08 2.00
CA PRO A 207 24.93 9.00 3.18
C PRO A 207 24.15 8.84 4.49
N ASP A 208 22.91 9.34 4.56
CA ASP A 208 22.00 9.22 5.70
C ASP A 208 20.85 8.23 5.45
N ALA A 209 21.09 7.16 4.69
CA ALA A 209 20.06 6.24 4.19
C ALA A 209 19.12 5.67 5.28
N ALA A 210 19.63 5.27 6.45
CA ALA A 210 18.77 4.79 7.54
C ALA A 210 17.74 5.85 7.97
N ARG A 211 18.15 7.12 8.11
CA ARG A 211 17.26 8.25 8.38
C ARG A 211 16.31 8.49 7.21
N ALA A 212 16.83 8.52 5.99
CA ALA A 212 16.05 8.81 4.79
C ALA A 212 14.88 7.81 4.60
N LEU A 213 15.16 6.51 4.74
CA LEU A 213 14.18 5.43 4.60
C LEU A 213 13.14 5.43 5.74
N SER A 214 13.57 5.73 6.97
CA SER A 214 12.71 5.74 8.16
C SER A 214 11.88 7.01 8.31
N GLN A 215 12.27 8.10 7.64
CA GLN A 215 11.58 9.39 7.67
C GLN A 215 10.63 9.57 6.48
N MET A 216 11.05 9.26 5.25
CA MET A 216 10.30 9.60 4.03
C MET A 216 9.33 8.49 3.61
N PRO A 217 8.01 8.69 3.71
CA PRO A 217 7.05 7.70 3.25
C PRO A 217 7.01 7.62 1.72
N VAL A 218 7.08 6.40 1.19
CA VAL A 218 6.88 6.14 -0.25
C VAL A 218 5.43 5.72 -0.50
N SER A 219 4.78 6.38 -1.44
CA SER A 219 3.39 6.12 -1.84
C SER A 219 3.28 5.88 -3.34
N MET A 220 2.21 5.22 -3.78
CA MET A 220 2.03 4.86 -5.18
C MET A 220 0.65 5.20 -5.70
N ILE A 221 0.57 5.86 -6.86
CA ILE A 221 -0.64 5.91 -7.67
C ILE A 221 -0.52 4.82 -8.74
N PRO A 222 -1.45 3.84 -8.79
CA PRO A 222 -1.39 2.69 -9.69
C PRO A 222 -1.63 3.10 -11.14
N CYS A 223 -0.54 3.30 -11.87
CA CYS A 223 -0.52 3.61 -13.30
C CYS A 223 0.12 2.49 -14.14
N GLY A 224 0.71 1.47 -13.52
CA GLY A 224 1.39 0.35 -14.17
C GLY A 224 0.49 -0.83 -14.52
N SER A 225 1.13 -1.88 -15.04
CA SER A 225 0.49 -3.18 -15.31
C SER A 225 0.49 -4.08 -14.06
N GLY A 226 1.59 -4.08 -13.29
CA GLY A 226 1.64 -4.56 -11.90
C GLY A 226 1.45 -3.38 -10.96
N ASN A 227 0.55 -3.51 -9.99
CA ASN A 227 0.24 -2.47 -9.00
C ASN A 227 0.15 -3.11 -7.61
N ALA A 228 1.08 -4.01 -7.30
CA ALA A 228 1.07 -4.85 -6.12
C ALA A 228 1.08 -3.99 -4.84
N MET A 229 1.95 -2.99 -4.77
CA MET A 229 2.04 -2.08 -3.63
C MET A 229 0.69 -1.38 -3.36
N SER A 230 0.03 -0.88 -4.40
CA SER A 230 -1.29 -0.23 -4.29
C SER A 230 -2.38 -1.20 -3.81
N CYS A 231 -2.36 -2.45 -4.28
CA CYS A 231 -3.29 -3.48 -3.82
C CYS A 231 -3.09 -3.80 -2.34
N ASN A 232 -1.85 -3.90 -1.88
CA ASN A 232 -1.54 -4.16 -0.47
C ASN A 232 -1.87 -2.98 0.45
N LEU A 233 -1.58 -1.74 0.05
CA LEU A 233 -1.72 -0.57 0.92
C LEU A 233 -3.10 0.07 0.87
N TYR A 234 -3.80 -0.02 -0.27
CA TYR A 234 -5.05 0.69 -0.53
C TYR A 234 -6.22 -0.21 -0.92
N GLY A 235 -5.96 -1.50 -1.20
CA GLY A 235 -6.99 -2.48 -1.56
C GLY A 235 -7.51 -2.25 -2.98
N THR A 236 -6.76 -1.53 -3.81
CA THR A 236 -7.20 -1.11 -5.13
C THR A 236 -6.04 -0.95 -6.09
N HIS A 237 -6.33 -1.10 -7.38
CA HIS A 237 -5.44 -0.76 -8.49
C HIS A 237 -6.01 0.41 -9.32
N ARG A 238 -6.96 1.17 -8.74
CA ARG A 238 -7.63 2.32 -9.38
C ARG A 238 -7.05 3.62 -8.84
N ALA A 239 -6.56 4.48 -9.73
CA ALA A 239 -5.84 5.71 -9.37
C ALA A 239 -6.63 6.64 -8.44
N ALA A 240 -7.92 6.89 -8.69
CA ALA A 240 -8.74 7.78 -7.86
C ALA A 240 -8.97 7.24 -6.43
N LEU A 241 -9.17 5.92 -6.30
CA LEU A 241 -9.34 5.28 -4.99
C LEU A 241 -8.02 5.28 -4.20
N ALA A 242 -6.89 5.03 -4.88
CA ALA A 242 -5.56 5.12 -4.27
C ALA A 242 -5.24 6.57 -3.85
N ALA A 243 -5.64 7.58 -4.65
CA ALA A 243 -5.49 8.98 -4.29
C ALA A 243 -6.24 9.33 -2.99
N LEU A 244 -7.50 8.90 -2.88
CA LEU A 244 -8.27 9.07 -1.65
C LEU A 244 -7.59 8.35 -0.47
N ALA A 245 -7.08 7.14 -0.67
CA ALA A 245 -6.35 6.41 0.36
C ALA A 245 -5.03 7.10 0.77
N ILE A 246 -4.33 7.80 -0.12
CA ILE A 246 -3.13 8.58 0.23
C ILE A 246 -3.49 9.83 1.02
N ILE A 247 -4.57 10.54 0.65
CA ILE A 247 -5.05 11.72 1.38
C ILE A 247 -5.43 11.33 2.82
N LYS A 248 -6.20 10.25 2.97
CA LYS A 248 -6.79 9.84 4.25
C LYS A 248 -5.95 8.83 5.02
N GLY A 249 -4.91 8.27 4.40
CA GLY A 249 -4.10 7.20 4.96
C GLY A 249 -3.11 7.67 6.00
N ARG A 250 -2.61 6.70 6.77
CA ARG A 250 -1.62 6.91 7.83
C ARG A 250 -0.27 6.39 7.40
N VAL A 251 0.78 7.02 7.90
CA VAL A 251 2.15 6.54 7.70
C VAL A 251 2.37 5.33 8.60
N ILE A 252 2.86 4.24 8.03
CA ILE A 252 3.20 3.02 8.75
C ILE A 252 4.64 2.59 8.47
N PRO A 253 5.29 1.88 9.41
CA PRO A 253 6.56 1.22 9.16
C PRO A 253 6.43 0.09 8.15
N LEU A 254 7.41 0.01 7.26
CA LEU A 254 7.57 -1.05 6.26
C LEU A 254 8.94 -1.73 6.47
N ASP A 255 8.96 -3.06 6.49
CA ASP A 255 10.20 -3.82 6.43
C ASP A 255 10.83 -3.72 5.05
N LEU A 256 12.15 -3.57 4.98
CA LEU A 256 12.89 -3.58 3.72
C LEU A 256 13.93 -4.69 3.75
N ILE A 257 14.15 -5.31 2.61
CA ILE A 257 15.04 -6.46 2.47
C ILE A 257 16.32 -6.00 1.80
N SER A 258 17.45 -6.09 2.50
CA SER A 258 18.76 -5.94 1.87
C SER A 258 19.06 -7.15 1.02
N ILE A 259 19.35 -6.92 -0.26
CA ILE A 259 19.84 -7.93 -1.20
C ILE A 259 21.33 -7.71 -1.42
N THR A 260 22.12 -8.77 -1.27
CA THR A 260 23.53 -8.79 -1.64
C THR A 260 23.76 -9.77 -2.79
N GLN A 261 24.42 -9.30 -3.83
CA GLN A 261 24.75 -10.08 -5.02
C GLN A 261 26.12 -9.63 -5.55
N GLY A 262 27.11 -10.52 -5.49
CA GLY A 262 28.52 -10.15 -5.62
C GLY A 262 28.90 -9.05 -4.63
N ASN A 263 29.44 -7.93 -5.13
CA ASN A 263 29.79 -6.74 -4.34
C ASN A 263 28.65 -5.72 -4.20
N ARG A 264 27.48 -5.99 -4.77
CA ARG A 264 26.35 -5.05 -4.79
C ARG A 264 25.48 -5.28 -3.57
N ARG A 265 25.05 -4.19 -2.93
CA ARG A 265 23.98 -4.16 -1.93
C ARG A 265 22.92 -3.17 -2.35
N TYR A 266 21.66 -3.58 -2.30
CA TYR A 266 20.50 -2.75 -2.63
C TYR A 266 19.29 -3.25 -1.84
N VAL A 267 18.17 -2.53 -1.87
CA VAL A 267 16.97 -2.88 -1.11
C VAL A 267 15.85 -3.36 -2.01
N SER A 268 15.04 -4.28 -1.47
CA SER A 268 13.80 -4.75 -2.06
C SER A 268 12.67 -4.58 -1.06
N PHE A 269 11.49 -4.22 -1.55
CA PHE A 269 10.33 -3.91 -0.71
C PHE A 269 9.15 -4.85 -0.94
N LEU A 270 9.11 -5.54 -2.08
CA LEU A 270 7.96 -6.31 -2.54
C LEU A 270 8.23 -7.81 -2.53
N SER A 271 9.11 -8.31 -3.41
CA SER A 271 9.30 -9.75 -3.60
C SER A 271 10.58 -10.15 -4.34
N GLN A 272 10.99 -11.41 -4.18
CA GLN A 272 12.14 -12.00 -4.87
C GLN A 272 11.78 -13.40 -5.37
N SER A 273 12.04 -13.70 -6.64
CA SER A 273 11.66 -14.98 -7.24
C SER A 273 12.73 -15.57 -8.14
N LEU A 274 12.73 -16.91 -8.18
CA LEU A 274 13.47 -17.75 -9.13
C LEU A 274 12.55 -18.87 -9.60
N GLY A 275 12.59 -19.18 -10.89
CA GLY A 275 11.79 -20.24 -11.51
C GLY A 275 10.57 -19.72 -12.25
N ILE A 276 9.45 -20.45 -12.19
CA ILE A 276 8.27 -20.19 -13.05
C ILE A 276 7.77 -18.75 -12.95
N VAL A 277 7.70 -18.17 -11.74
CA VAL A 277 7.23 -16.77 -11.56
C VAL A 277 8.20 -15.78 -12.22
N ALA A 278 9.49 -15.89 -11.95
CA ALA A 278 10.50 -15.00 -12.54
C ALA A 278 10.55 -15.11 -14.07
N GLU A 279 10.48 -16.32 -14.62
CA GLU A 279 10.42 -16.51 -16.08
C GLU A 279 9.12 -15.97 -16.69
N SER A 280 8.00 -16.05 -15.97
CA SER A 280 6.72 -15.55 -16.47
C SER A 280 6.65 -14.03 -16.42
N ASP A 281 7.26 -13.40 -15.42
CA ASP A 281 7.35 -11.95 -15.33
C ASP A 281 8.35 -11.38 -16.36
N LEU A 282 9.58 -11.87 -16.36
CA LEU A 282 10.65 -11.32 -17.19
C LEU A 282 10.66 -11.89 -18.62
N GLY A 283 10.31 -13.16 -18.79
CA GLY A 283 10.26 -13.80 -20.10
C GLY A 283 9.07 -13.37 -20.96
N THR A 284 8.08 -12.65 -20.40
CA THR A 284 6.92 -12.13 -21.13
C THR A 284 6.95 -10.62 -21.33
N GLU A 285 8.09 -9.95 -21.13
CA GLU A 285 8.18 -8.49 -21.31
C GLU A 285 7.80 -8.03 -22.72
N HIS A 286 8.09 -8.83 -23.74
CA HIS A 286 7.67 -8.59 -25.12
C HIS A 286 6.12 -8.60 -25.29
N LEU A 287 5.38 -9.10 -24.31
CA LEU A 287 3.91 -9.14 -24.26
C LEU A 287 3.31 -8.03 -23.37
N ARG A 288 4.07 -6.97 -23.02
CA ARG A 288 3.57 -5.85 -22.20
C ARG A 288 2.28 -5.20 -22.74
N TRP A 289 2.02 -5.31 -24.04
CA TRP A 289 0.78 -4.86 -24.68
C TRP A 289 -0.49 -5.57 -24.15
N MET A 290 -0.36 -6.76 -23.57
CA MET A 290 -1.46 -7.54 -22.97
C MET A 290 -1.82 -7.11 -21.55
N GLY A 291 -1.12 -6.14 -20.95
CA GLY A 291 -1.35 -5.74 -19.57
C GLY A 291 -1.06 -6.87 -18.58
N GLY A 292 -1.93 -7.07 -17.58
CA GLY A 292 -1.75 -8.09 -16.52
C GLY A 292 -1.90 -9.54 -17.03
N SER A 293 -2.72 -9.80 -18.04
CA SER A 293 -2.96 -11.17 -18.53
C SER A 293 -1.72 -11.86 -19.12
N ARG A 294 -0.65 -11.10 -19.42
CA ARG A 294 0.65 -11.67 -19.83
C ARG A 294 1.22 -12.65 -18.79
N PHE A 295 0.97 -12.38 -17.51
CA PHE A 295 1.47 -13.19 -16.40
C PHE A 295 0.84 -14.58 -16.41
N GLU A 296 -0.48 -14.67 -16.53
CA GLU A 296 -1.23 -15.94 -16.59
C GLU A 296 -0.77 -16.80 -17.76
N VAL A 297 -0.62 -16.19 -18.95
CA VAL A 297 -0.15 -16.89 -20.15
C VAL A 297 1.27 -17.42 -19.97
N GLY A 298 2.16 -16.60 -19.41
CA GLY A 298 3.53 -17.00 -19.09
C GLY A 298 3.56 -18.22 -18.18
N VAL A 299 2.80 -18.17 -17.08
CA VAL A 299 2.75 -19.26 -16.09
C VAL A 299 2.20 -20.54 -16.73
N LEU A 300 1.07 -20.47 -17.45
CA LEU A 300 0.47 -21.64 -18.10
C LEU A 300 1.44 -22.30 -19.09
N MET A 301 2.10 -21.53 -19.95
CA MET A 301 3.08 -22.07 -20.91
C MET A 301 4.20 -22.85 -20.22
N ARG A 302 4.64 -22.41 -19.03
CA ARG A 302 5.75 -23.04 -18.29
C ARG A 302 5.29 -24.25 -17.47
N ILE A 303 4.07 -24.22 -16.94
CA ILE A 303 3.45 -25.38 -16.30
C ILE A 303 3.48 -26.60 -17.23
N PHE A 304 3.17 -26.41 -18.51
CA PHE A 304 3.21 -27.51 -19.49
C PHE A 304 4.63 -28.02 -19.80
N ARG A 305 5.67 -27.20 -19.58
CA ARG A 305 7.08 -27.58 -19.78
C ARG A 305 7.72 -28.28 -18.57
N ARG A 306 7.10 -28.24 -17.38
CA ARG A 306 7.58 -28.88 -16.13
C ARG A 306 9.06 -28.59 -15.80
N ARG A 307 9.51 -27.36 -16.06
CA ARG A 307 10.90 -26.98 -15.86
C ARG A 307 11.22 -26.95 -14.36
N CYS A 308 12.35 -27.56 -14.00
CA CYS A 308 12.92 -27.51 -12.65
C CYS A 308 14.18 -26.64 -12.68
N TYR A 309 14.49 -26.03 -11.55
CA TYR A 309 15.58 -25.06 -11.41
C TYR A 309 16.46 -25.43 -10.22
N PRO A 310 17.39 -26.39 -10.35
CA PRO A 310 18.23 -26.81 -9.24
C PRO A 310 18.91 -25.65 -8.52
N CYS A 311 18.84 -25.62 -7.18
CA CYS A 311 19.52 -24.63 -6.36
C CYS A 311 19.78 -25.15 -4.95
N ASP A 312 20.77 -24.57 -4.28
CA ASP A 312 20.93 -24.71 -2.84
C ASP A 312 20.28 -23.50 -2.15
N LEU A 313 19.43 -23.76 -1.16
CA LEU A 313 18.69 -22.74 -0.43
C LEU A 313 19.03 -22.84 1.06
N ALA A 314 19.71 -21.83 1.58
CA ALA A 314 19.99 -21.67 3.00
C ALA A 314 19.02 -20.65 3.60
N VAL A 315 18.38 -20.96 4.73
CA VAL A 315 17.30 -20.13 5.29
C VAL A 315 17.42 -19.97 6.80
N LYS A 316 17.29 -18.74 7.29
CA LYS A 316 17.02 -18.47 8.70
C LYS A 316 15.51 -18.47 8.95
N VAL A 317 15.00 -19.62 9.38
CA VAL A 317 13.57 -19.79 9.70
C VAL A 317 13.25 -19.16 11.05
N GLU A 318 12.12 -18.45 11.10
CA GLU A 318 11.54 -17.92 12.35
C GLU A 318 10.27 -18.71 12.71
N ILE A 319 9.42 -19.03 11.73
CA ILE A 319 8.23 -19.88 11.93
C ILE A 319 8.10 -20.85 10.75
N ALA A 320 8.14 -22.15 11.05
CA ALA A 320 8.18 -23.20 10.03
C ALA A 320 6.79 -23.74 9.65
N ASN A 321 5.84 -23.78 10.60
CA ASN A 321 4.54 -24.43 10.41
C ASN A 321 3.44 -23.42 10.05
N LYS A 322 2.58 -23.78 9.09
CA LYS A 322 1.45 -22.97 8.63
C LYS A 322 0.46 -22.61 9.73
N GLU A 323 0.18 -23.52 10.67
CA GLU A 323 -0.76 -23.24 11.77
C GLU A 323 -0.20 -22.22 12.76
N ASP A 324 1.10 -22.31 13.07
CA ASP A 324 1.79 -21.31 13.89
C ASP A 324 1.86 -19.95 13.18
N ILE A 325 2.06 -19.94 11.86
CA ILE A 325 2.02 -18.72 11.04
C ILE A 325 0.62 -18.08 11.07
N LYS A 326 -0.45 -18.87 10.95
CA LYS A 326 -1.83 -18.36 11.10
C LYS A 326 -2.07 -17.77 12.49
N ALA A 327 -1.64 -18.46 13.54
CA ALA A 327 -1.77 -17.98 14.91
C ALA A 327 -0.98 -16.68 15.14
N TYR A 328 0.26 -16.63 14.63
CA TYR A 328 1.12 -15.46 14.66
C TYR A 328 0.48 -14.26 13.95
N TYR A 329 -0.04 -14.46 12.73
CA TYR A 329 -0.72 -13.41 11.97
C TYR A 329 -1.94 -12.86 12.71
N ARG A 330 -2.80 -13.73 13.26
CA ARG A 330 -4.00 -13.31 14.01
C ARG A 330 -3.65 -12.48 15.24
N ARG A 331 -2.62 -12.90 15.99
CA ARG A 331 -2.16 -12.16 17.17
C ARG A 331 -1.67 -10.77 16.81
N ASN A 332 -0.75 -10.66 15.85
CA ASN A 332 -0.15 -9.37 15.47
C ASN A 332 -1.15 -8.42 14.80
N THR A 333 -2.11 -8.92 14.01
CA THR A 333 -3.16 -8.07 13.42
C THR A 333 -4.15 -7.58 14.47
N SER A 334 -4.55 -8.43 15.44
CA SER A 334 -5.44 -8.04 16.53
C SER A 334 -4.78 -7.01 17.46
N GLU A 335 -3.51 -7.22 17.81
CA GLU A 335 -2.72 -6.28 18.63
C GLU A 335 -2.58 -4.91 17.95
N ARG A 336 -2.28 -4.88 16.65
CA ARG A 336 -2.20 -3.62 15.88
C ARG A 336 -3.54 -2.91 15.80
N MET A 337 -4.63 -3.62 15.53
CA MET A 337 -5.98 -3.01 15.51
C MET A 337 -6.38 -2.47 16.90
N ALA A 338 -5.96 -3.14 17.98
CA ALA A 338 -6.17 -2.65 19.35
C ALA A 338 -5.32 -1.40 19.65
N GLN A 339 -4.04 -1.38 19.27
CA GLN A 339 -3.15 -0.23 19.41
C GLN A 339 -3.63 0.98 18.60
N GLU A 340 -4.16 0.78 17.39
CA GLU A 340 -4.78 1.85 16.58
C GLU A 340 -5.99 2.53 17.26
N THR A 341 -6.64 1.82 18.19
CA THR A 341 -7.74 2.36 18.99
C THR A 341 -7.22 3.18 20.19
N GLN A 342 -5.98 2.94 20.64
CA GLN A 342 -5.40 3.52 21.86
C GLN A 342 -4.32 4.60 21.62
N GLU A 343 -3.50 4.50 20.56
CA GLU A 343 -2.38 5.43 20.27
C GLU A 343 -2.81 6.76 19.62
N GLN A 344 -3.99 7.28 19.99
CA GLN A 344 -4.55 8.52 19.42
C GLN A 344 -3.91 9.81 19.96
N GLU A 345 -2.88 9.74 20.82
CA GLU A 345 -2.33 10.91 21.54
C GLU A 345 -0.83 11.20 21.34
N LYS A 346 -0.07 10.45 20.53
CA LYS A 346 1.35 10.77 20.33
C LYS A 346 1.81 10.67 18.87
N PRO A 347 2.64 11.62 18.38
CA PRO A 347 3.36 11.43 17.13
C PRO A 347 4.23 10.19 17.26
N ILE A 348 4.16 9.30 16.27
CA ILE A 348 5.01 8.10 16.18
C ILE A 348 6.45 8.58 15.96
N LEU A 349 7.18 8.79 17.05
CA LEU A 349 8.61 9.09 17.03
C LEU A 349 9.38 7.76 17.09
N ASN A 350 10.07 7.48 15.98
CA ASN A 350 11.27 6.65 15.86
C ASN A 350 11.26 5.29 16.57
N GLY A 351 10.79 4.25 15.85
CA GLY A 351 11.33 2.91 16.05
C GLY A 351 12.85 2.95 15.83
N ALA A 352 13.59 2.40 16.79
CA ALA A 352 15.04 2.50 16.96
C ALA A 352 15.83 2.00 15.74
N THR A 353 15.90 2.83 14.72
CA THR A 353 17.05 2.88 13.82
C THR A 353 18.00 3.88 14.45
N ASP A 354 19.28 3.52 14.57
CA ASP A 354 20.29 4.46 15.02
C ASP A 354 20.37 5.58 13.98
N VAL A 355 19.61 6.66 14.21
CA VAL A 355 19.40 7.77 13.27
C VAL A 355 20.72 8.49 12.96
N ASN A 356 21.77 8.17 13.72
CA ASN A 356 23.14 8.65 13.56
C ASN A 356 24.04 7.70 12.74
N SER A 357 23.50 6.60 12.20
CA SER A 357 24.26 5.68 11.36
C SER A 357 24.46 6.25 9.94
N ASN A 358 25.70 6.19 9.45
CA ASN A 358 26.02 6.52 8.07
C ASN A 358 25.61 5.35 7.17
N GLY A 359 24.73 5.61 6.20
CA GLY A 359 24.29 4.66 5.19
C GLY A 359 23.21 3.70 5.67
N LEU A 360 23.17 2.52 5.04
CA LEU A 360 22.23 1.45 5.41
C LEU A 360 22.66 0.79 6.73
N PRO A 361 21.70 0.29 7.54
CA PRO A 361 22.03 -0.51 8.72
C PRO A 361 22.99 -1.66 8.38
N PRO A 362 23.91 -2.07 9.28
CA PRO A 362 24.79 -3.20 9.02
C PRO A 362 24.00 -4.50 8.81
N LEU A 363 24.56 -5.43 8.04
CA LEU A 363 23.98 -6.75 7.84
C LEU A 363 24.34 -7.65 9.01
N LYS A 364 23.35 -8.25 9.66
CA LYS A 364 23.51 -9.20 10.76
C LYS A 364 24.18 -10.49 10.29
N TYR A 365 23.91 -10.92 9.06
CA TYR A 365 24.33 -12.21 8.53
C TYR A 365 25.40 -12.10 7.43
N GLY A 366 26.07 -10.95 7.34
CA GLY A 366 27.07 -10.69 6.30
C GLY A 366 26.46 -10.61 4.90
N THR A 367 27.27 -10.87 3.89
CA THR A 367 26.94 -10.81 2.47
C THR A 367 26.93 -12.21 1.84
N VAL A 368 26.51 -12.29 0.58
CA VAL A 368 26.57 -13.54 -0.21
C VAL A 368 28.00 -14.11 -0.35
N GLN A 369 29.04 -13.28 -0.23
CA GLN A 369 30.44 -13.70 -0.36
C GLN A 369 31.02 -14.31 0.92
N ASP A 370 30.37 -14.06 2.06
CA ASP A 370 30.82 -14.59 3.35
C ASP A 370 30.43 -16.06 3.50
N ALA A 371 31.03 -16.75 4.48
CA ALA A 371 30.60 -18.09 4.85
C ALA A 371 29.11 -18.11 5.22
N LEU A 372 28.44 -19.25 5.00
CA LEU A 372 27.05 -19.40 5.44
C LEU A 372 26.97 -19.22 6.97
N PRO A 373 26.05 -18.38 7.48
CA PRO A 373 25.92 -18.19 8.91
C PRO A 373 25.47 -19.46 9.64
N ASP A 374 25.91 -19.61 10.89
CA ASP A 374 25.52 -20.73 11.74
C ASP A 374 24.00 -20.73 12.01
N GLY A 375 23.42 -21.93 12.10
CA GLY A 375 22.01 -22.14 12.43
C GLY A 375 21.02 -21.93 11.27
N TRP A 376 21.51 -21.67 10.06
CA TRP A 376 20.67 -21.65 8.85
C TRP A 376 20.36 -23.07 8.37
N GLU A 377 19.12 -23.31 7.97
CA GLU A 377 18.68 -24.57 7.34
C GLU A 377 19.13 -24.57 5.88
N LEU A 378 20.12 -25.40 5.52
CA LEU A 378 20.56 -25.58 4.14
C LEU A 378 19.87 -26.79 3.51
N VAL A 379 19.08 -26.55 2.46
CA VAL A 379 18.39 -27.57 1.68
C VAL A 379 18.86 -27.54 0.23
N LYS A 380 19.30 -28.70 -0.27
CA LYS A 380 19.59 -28.89 -1.69
C LYS A 380 18.30 -29.22 -2.42
N HIS A 381 17.87 -28.33 -3.33
CA HIS A 381 16.68 -28.54 -4.13
C HIS A 381 17.05 -28.90 -5.56
N ASP A 382 16.83 -30.14 -5.98
CA ASP A 382 17.06 -30.56 -7.37
C ASP A 382 15.85 -30.29 -8.28
N LYS A 383 14.67 -30.10 -7.70
CA LYS A 383 13.39 -30.09 -8.41
C LYS A 383 12.52 -28.87 -8.10
N ILE A 384 13.08 -27.79 -7.58
CA ILE A 384 12.27 -26.59 -7.32
C ILE A 384 11.74 -26.05 -8.64
N GLY A 385 10.44 -25.79 -8.71
CA GLY A 385 9.78 -25.17 -9.86
C GLY A 385 9.57 -23.68 -9.61
N ASN A 386 9.33 -23.30 -8.36
CA ASN A 386 9.15 -21.93 -7.96
C ASN A 386 9.76 -21.69 -6.57
N PHE A 387 10.72 -20.78 -6.50
CA PHE A 387 11.13 -20.09 -5.28
C PHE A 387 10.48 -18.71 -5.32
N TYR A 388 9.75 -18.34 -4.27
CA TYR A 388 9.16 -17.02 -4.18
C TYR A 388 9.15 -16.51 -2.74
N CYS A 389 9.81 -15.39 -2.49
CA CYS A 389 9.76 -14.71 -1.20
C CYS A 389 9.06 -13.37 -1.35
N GLY A 390 8.20 -13.01 -0.40
CA GLY A 390 7.40 -11.79 -0.43
C GLY A 390 7.36 -11.08 0.91
N ASN A 391 7.40 -9.76 0.84
CA ASN A 391 7.24 -8.84 1.97
C ASN A 391 5.85 -8.20 2.02
N MET A 392 5.08 -8.35 0.92
CA MET A 392 3.68 -7.94 0.83
C MET A 392 2.82 -9.13 0.39
N ALA A 393 1.51 -9.09 0.67
CA ALA A 393 0.60 -10.21 0.43
C ALA A 393 0.27 -10.42 -1.06
N TYR A 394 -0.15 -9.35 -1.73
CA TYR A 394 -0.55 -9.36 -3.14
C TYR A 394 0.62 -9.07 -4.07
N MET A 395 0.75 -9.86 -5.14
CA MET A 395 1.72 -9.63 -6.23
C MET A 395 1.05 -9.08 -7.49
N ALA A 396 -0.27 -9.17 -7.54
CA ALA A 396 -1.18 -8.52 -8.48
C ALA A 396 -2.55 -8.40 -7.79
N SER A 397 -3.54 -7.75 -8.43
CA SER A 397 -4.85 -7.48 -7.82
C SER A 397 -5.62 -8.70 -7.31
N ASP A 398 -5.33 -9.87 -7.87
CA ASP A 398 -5.96 -11.16 -7.64
C ASP A 398 -4.95 -12.23 -7.22
N ALA A 399 -3.67 -11.88 -7.09
CA ALA A 399 -2.59 -12.81 -6.83
C ALA A 399 -2.05 -12.69 -5.39
N ASN A 400 -2.84 -13.17 -4.41
CA ASN A 400 -2.40 -13.23 -3.01
C ASN A 400 -1.55 -14.47 -2.75
N PHE A 401 -0.23 -14.33 -2.91
CA PHE A 401 0.72 -15.42 -2.66
C PHE A 401 1.15 -15.50 -1.19
N PHE A 402 1.12 -14.39 -0.46
CA PHE A 402 1.65 -14.28 0.90
C PHE A 402 0.59 -13.76 1.88
N PRO A 403 -0.52 -14.49 2.09
CA PRO A 403 -1.64 -13.96 2.87
C PRO A 403 -1.32 -13.73 4.34
N ALA A 404 -0.20 -14.24 4.86
CA ALA A 404 0.27 -14.00 6.23
C ALA A 404 1.35 -12.90 6.34
N ALA A 405 1.65 -12.18 5.26
CA ALA A 405 2.59 -11.08 5.27
C ALA A 405 2.11 -9.94 6.18
N LEU A 406 3.03 -9.34 6.92
CA LEU A 406 2.80 -8.17 7.77
C LEU A 406 3.78 -7.08 7.36
N ALA A 407 3.39 -5.82 7.53
CA ALA A 407 4.21 -4.71 7.05
C ALA A 407 5.51 -4.52 7.83
N SER A 408 5.58 -4.98 9.08
CA SER A 408 6.71 -4.68 9.95
C SER A 408 6.95 -5.67 11.09
N ASP A 409 6.88 -6.97 10.77
CA ASP A 409 7.05 -8.06 11.75
C ASP A 409 8.51 -8.58 11.82
N GLY A 410 9.42 -8.01 11.04
CA GLY A 410 10.80 -8.46 10.94
C GLY A 410 10.92 -9.81 10.23
N CYS A 411 9.91 -10.21 9.45
CA CYS A 411 9.88 -11.44 8.68
C CYS A 411 9.48 -11.18 7.22
N MET A 412 9.98 -12.02 6.34
CA MET A 412 9.48 -12.18 4.98
C MET A 412 8.87 -13.58 4.83
N ASP A 413 7.93 -13.72 3.91
CA ASP A 413 7.18 -14.96 3.72
C ASP A 413 7.77 -15.73 2.53
N LEU A 414 8.28 -16.94 2.80
CA LEU A 414 8.91 -17.82 1.82
C LEU A 414 7.94 -18.89 1.34
N VAL A 415 7.80 -19.00 0.02
CA VAL A 415 7.06 -20.04 -0.69
C VAL A 415 8.00 -20.83 -1.59
N THR A 416 7.96 -22.16 -1.46
CA THR A 416 8.60 -23.07 -2.43
C THR A 416 7.62 -24.12 -2.95
N ILE A 417 7.73 -24.42 -4.24
CA ILE A 417 6.91 -25.42 -4.95
C ILE A 417 7.83 -26.22 -5.88
N ASN A 418 7.66 -27.53 -5.90
CA ASN A 418 8.39 -28.40 -6.83
C ASN A 418 7.87 -28.26 -8.28
N GLY A 419 8.78 -28.35 -9.25
CA GLY A 419 8.50 -28.23 -10.68
C GLY A 419 8.07 -29.54 -11.35
N ASP A 420 8.22 -30.68 -10.66
CA ASP A 420 7.86 -32.01 -11.16
C ASP A 420 6.38 -32.38 -10.94
N LEU A 421 5.55 -31.42 -10.51
CA LEU A 421 4.11 -31.59 -10.42
C LEU A 421 3.49 -31.91 -11.79
N SER A 422 2.41 -32.69 -11.78
CA SER A 422 1.60 -32.88 -12.99
C SER A 422 1.03 -31.53 -13.45
N PRO A 423 0.88 -31.27 -14.78
CA PRO A 423 0.35 -30.01 -15.28
C PRO A 423 -1.05 -29.71 -14.75
N ILE A 424 -1.88 -30.74 -14.56
CA ILE A 424 -3.21 -30.59 -13.95
C ILE A 424 -3.10 -30.10 -12.50
N THR A 425 -2.18 -30.67 -11.72
CA THR A 425 -1.93 -30.26 -10.33
C THR A 425 -1.39 -28.84 -10.27
N ALA A 426 -0.39 -28.51 -11.09
CA ALA A 426 0.21 -27.18 -11.14
C ALA A 426 -0.79 -26.11 -11.60
N THR A 427 -1.66 -26.40 -12.57
CA THR A 427 -2.75 -25.50 -12.99
C THR A 427 -3.80 -25.32 -11.88
N LYS A 428 -4.19 -26.40 -11.18
CA LYS A 428 -5.08 -26.29 -10.00
C LYS A 428 -4.45 -25.43 -8.90
N LEU A 429 -3.14 -25.55 -8.70
CA LEU A 429 -2.41 -24.76 -7.73
C LEU A 429 -2.40 -23.27 -8.11
N LEU A 430 -2.16 -22.93 -9.38
CA LEU A 430 -2.25 -21.54 -9.86
C LEU A 430 -3.64 -20.93 -9.57
N PHE A 431 -4.72 -21.61 -9.97
CA PHE A 431 -6.09 -21.15 -9.70
C PHE A 431 -6.46 -21.12 -8.21
N SER A 432 -5.67 -21.75 -7.34
CA SER A 432 -5.91 -21.68 -5.89
C SER A 432 -5.47 -20.35 -5.28
N VAL A 433 -4.63 -19.56 -5.97
CA VAL A 433 -4.18 -18.22 -5.54
C VAL A 433 -5.37 -17.26 -5.49
N GLU A 434 -6.06 -17.09 -6.62
CA GLU A 434 -7.24 -16.21 -6.73
C GLU A 434 -8.37 -16.62 -5.78
N LYS A 435 -8.48 -17.93 -5.53
CA LYS A 435 -9.50 -18.50 -4.62
C LYS A 435 -9.11 -18.41 -3.15
N GLY A 436 -7.95 -17.85 -2.81
CA GLY A 436 -7.45 -17.76 -1.43
C GLY A 436 -7.12 -19.11 -0.78
N LYS A 437 -6.94 -20.17 -1.55
CA LYS A 437 -6.66 -21.54 -1.08
C LYS A 437 -5.19 -21.96 -1.24
N PHE A 438 -4.36 -21.08 -1.79
CA PHE A 438 -2.94 -21.36 -2.07
C PHE A 438 -2.14 -21.67 -0.81
N PHE A 439 -2.27 -20.87 0.24
CA PHE A 439 -1.57 -21.06 1.51
C PHE A 439 -1.81 -22.44 2.11
N GLY A 440 -3.06 -22.93 2.10
CA GLY A 440 -3.42 -24.23 2.66
C GLY A 440 -3.06 -25.43 1.76
N ASN A 441 -2.56 -25.22 0.55
CA ASN A 441 -2.30 -26.31 -0.40
C ASN A 441 -1.10 -27.18 0.07
N ALA A 442 -1.23 -28.50 -0.03
CA ALA A 442 -0.19 -29.45 0.39
C ALA A 442 1.09 -29.38 -0.46
N HIS A 443 1.03 -28.87 -1.68
CA HIS A 443 2.20 -28.70 -2.55
C HIS A 443 2.95 -27.38 -2.33
N VAL A 444 2.42 -26.49 -1.48
CA VAL A 444 3.02 -25.21 -1.13
C VAL A 444 3.74 -25.37 0.20
N GLN A 445 5.06 -25.28 0.20
CA GLN A 445 5.80 -25.08 1.43
C GLN A 445 5.79 -23.58 1.73
N TYR A 446 5.42 -23.22 2.96
CA TYR A 446 5.30 -21.83 3.38
C TYR A 446 5.99 -21.67 4.73
N LYS A 447 6.97 -20.76 4.82
CA LYS A 447 7.71 -20.44 6.05
C LYS A 447 7.77 -18.93 6.25
N LYS A 448 7.79 -18.46 7.50
CA LYS A 448 8.25 -17.10 7.84
C LYS A 448 9.73 -17.13 8.20
N ILE A 449 10.50 -16.26 7.57
CA ILE A 449 11.96 -16.27 7.60
C ILE A 449 12.48 -14.86 7.79
N SER A 450 13.69 -14.69 8.33
CA SER A 450 14.33 -13.36 8.47
C SER A 450 15.47 -13.14 7.49
N ALA A 451 16.02 -14.21 6.92
CA ALA A 451 17.07 -14.15 5.91
C ALA A 451 17.15 -15.45 5.10
N TYR A 452 17.71 -15.38 3.89
CA TYR A 452 18.04 -16.56 3.09
C TYR A 452 19.19 -16.28 2.12
N ARG A 453 19.78 -17.36 1.59
CA ARG A 453 20.76 -17.34 0.50
C ARG A 453 20.37 -18.41 -0.49
N ILE A 454 20.31 -18.04 -1.77
CA ILE A 454 20.05 -18.96 -2.86
C ILE A 454 21.27 -19.04 -3.77
N ILE A 455 21.62 -20.25 -4.14
CA ILE A 455 22.78 -20.58 -4.97
C ILE A 455 22.25 -21.43 -6.14
N PRO A 456 21.98 -20.82 -7.31
CA PRO A 456 21.57 -21.57 -8.49
C PRO A 456 22.60 -22.64 -8.88
N ARG A 457 22.15 -23.83 -9.26
CA ARG A 457 22.99 -24.95 -9.70
C ARG A 457 22.62 -25.41 -11.10
N ASP A 458 23.61 -26.04 -11.75
CA ASP A 458 23.44 -26.82 -12.98
C ASP A 458 22.79 -26.05 -14.15
N GLN A 459 22.87 -24.72 -14.13
CA GLN A 459 22.28 -23.81 -15.13
C GLN A 459 23.19 -22.59 -15.33
N PRO A 460 23.65 -22.31 -16.57
CA PRO A 460 24.54 -21.18 -16.84
C PRO A 460 23.80 -19.84 -16.93
N ASP A 461 22.49 -19.84 -17.16
CA ASP A 461 21.64 -18.64 -17.25
C ASP A 461 20.21 -18.97 -16.81
N GLY A 462 19.46 -17.94 -16.46
CA GLY A 462 18.08 -18.02 -16.01
C GLY A 462 17.52 -16.65 -15.63
N PHE A 463 16.39 -16.66 -14.93
CA PHE A 463 15.70 -15.46 -14.49
C PHE A 463 15.61 -15.43 -12.97
N ILE A 464 16.18 -14.40 -12.37
CA ILE A 464 15.91 -13.95 -11.01
C ILE A 464 15.24 -12.60 -11.12
N SER A 465 14.10 -12.45 -10.43
CA SER A 465 13.36 -11.20 -10.36
C SER A 465 13.37 -10.69 -8.92
N ILE A 466 13.76 -9.43 -8.74
CA ILE A 466 13.74 -8.71 -7.46
C ILE A 466 12.85 -7.49 -7.65
N ASP A 467 11.71 -7.43 -6.96
CA ASP A 467 10.63 -6.45 -7.14
C ASP A 467 10.13 -6.31 -8.59
N GLY A 468 10.24 -7.38 -9.39
CA GLY A 468 9.89 -7.36 -10.81
C GLY A 468 11.05 -7.02 -11.75
N GLU A 469 12.22 -6.64 -11.22
CA GLU A 469 13.39 -6.25 -12.01
C GLU A 469 14.33 -7.46 -12.23
N ARG A 470 14.85 -7.61 -13.46
CA ARG A 470 15.82 -8.66 -13.79
C ARG A 470 17.17 -8.37 -13.14
N VAL A 471 17.71 -9.38 -12.46
CA VAL A 471 19.07 -9.34 -11.91
C VAL A 471 19.92 -10.48 -12.49
N PRO A 472 21.26 -10.40 -12.39
CA PRO A 472 22.15 -11.50 -12.78
C PRO A 472 21.73 -12.85 -12.20
N PHE A 473 21.84 -13.91 -13.00
CA PHE A 473 21.53 -15.28 -12.58
C PHE A 473 22.70 -15.89 -11.82
N GLU A 474 22.95 -15.38 -10.61
CA GLU A 474 24.06 -15.78 -9.74
C GLU A 474 23.62 -15.83 -8.28
N PRO A 475 24.41 -16.40 -7.36
CA PRO A 475 24.04 -16.49 -5.96
C PRO A 475 23.71 -15.12 -5.36
N PHE A 476 22.66 -15.06 -4.56
CA PHE A 476 22.32 -13.85 -3.81
C PHE A 476 21.83 -14.18 -2.40
N GLN A 477 21.99 -13.23 -1.49
CA GLN A 477 21.54 -13.30 -0.11
C GLN A 477 20.59 -12.14 0.21
N ALA A 478 19.53 -12.44 0.95
CA ALA A 478 18.53 -11.51 1.40
C ALA A 478 18.47 -11.49 2.94
N GLU A 479 18.38 -10.30 3.52
CA GLU A 479 18.22 -10.07 4.96
C GLU A 479 17.17 -8.99 5.19
N ILE A 480 16.19 -9.24 6.07
CA ILE A 480 15.17 -8.24 6.40
C ILE A 480 15.63 -7.26 7.45
N HIS A 481 15.29 -5.99 7.26
CA HIS A 481 15.42 -4.93 8.25
C HIS A 481 14.04 -4.51 8.72
N GLN A 482 13.76 -4.76 10.00
CA GLN A 482 12.48 -4.43 10.58
C GLN A 482 12.26 -2.90 10.59
N SER A 483 11.12 -2.45 10.07
CA SER A 483 10.64 -1.06 10.10
C SER A 483 11.61 -0.03 9.50
N LEU A 484 12.47 -0.45 8.58
CA LEU A 484 13.46 0.43 7.96
C LEU A 484 12.81 1.47 7.04
N GLY A 485 11.75 1.10 6.32
CA GLY A 485 11.00 1.97 5.43
C GLY A 485 9.75 2.59 6.06
N ARG A 486 9.14 3.52 5.33
CA ARG A 486 7.81 4.08 5.61
C ARG A 486 6.94 4.09 4.36
N VAL A 487 5.65 3.84 4.53
CA VAL A 487 4.64 3.93 3.46
C VAL A 487 3.34 4.50 4.02
N ILE A 488 2.45 4.96 3.14
CA ILE A 488 1.09 5.33 3.54
C ILE A 488 0.17 4.13 3.32
N SER A 489 -0.57 3.72 4.37
CA SER A 489 -1.62 2.70 4.31
C SER A 489 -2.99 3.33 4.56
N LYS A 490 -4.01 2.81 3.86
CA LYS A 490 -5.41 3.21 4.06
C LYS A 490 -5.90 2.92 5.47
N ARG A 491 -5.56 1.74 6.02
CA ARG A 491 -6.09 1.23 7.29
C ARG A 491 -5.04 1.05 8.37
N GLY A 492 -3.77 1.33 8.09
CA GLY A 492 -2.66 1.08 9.04
C GLY A 492 -2.07 -0.34 8.96
N VAL A 493 -2.70 -1.22 8.18
CA VAL A 493 -2.25 -2.59 7.88
C VAL A 493 -2.32 -2.85 6.37
N TYR A 494 -1.85 -4.02 5.92
CA TYR A 494 -2.15 -4.47 4.56
C TYR A 494 -3.63 -4.81 4.40
N GLU A 495 -4.18 -4.57 3.23
CA GLU A 495 -5.60 -4.78 2.90
C GLU A 495 -5.95 -6.25 2.63
N ALA A 496 -4.97 -7.15 2.74
CA ALA A 496 -5.18 -8.58 2.64
C ALA A 496 -6.01 -9.11 3.82
N SER A 497 -6.90 -10.05 3.53
CA SER A 497 -7.79 -10.67 4.52
C SER A 497 -7.07 -11.59 5.52
N GLY A 498 -5.79 -11.88 5.32
CA GLY A 498 -5.09 -12.92 6.06
C GLY A 498 -5.21 -14.31 5.43
N PRO A 499 -4.48 -15.31 5.97
CA PRO A 499 -4.61 -16.70 5.55
C PRO A 499 -6.00 -17.24 5.90
N SER A 500 -6.62 -17.97 4.96
CA SER A 500 -7.91 -18.65 5.20
C SER A 500 -7.79 -19.62 6.37
N THR A 501 -8.79 -19.61 7.26
CA THR A 501 -8.90 -20.55 8.39
C THR A 501 -8.84 -21.99 7.93
#